data_AF-A0A9D8RJA5-F1
#
_entry.id   AF-A0A9D8RJA5-F1
#
_cell.length_a   1.000
_cell.length_b   1.000
_cell.length_c   1.000
_cell.angle_alpha   90.00
_cell.angle_beta   90.00
_cell.angle_gamma   90.00
#
_symmetry.space_group_name_H-M   'P 1'
#
loop_
_entity.id
_entity.type
_entity.pdbx_description
1 polymer ?
#
loop_
_entity_poly.entity_id
_entity_poly.type
_entity_poly.pdbx_seq_one_letter_code
_entity_poly.pdbx_strand_id
1 'polypeptide(L)'
;MKLFKKALSVLALLFVVFAMTGCTQILGKLLNKGAEELEEQKNNTPDPESPSITSEDEGYSFMVHYGAPYTLTIKAEVGDSGVLSYQWYSSSTDKRENATAFEGTTDAEKIAAKTRILATVAPTAPAKDGEVTYYWCKVTNTNLKTGKTKDNWSERYAVTVSNIERVHGYIESNTTWNSLYTYYIDGWLTVDKSLVIPAGTVVKCGKDADIVTTGTGTIAVGGTKDYPVYFTSYLDESVGIKIPEFIGSSTKAAKGDWKGIRIDGAQGSTFAYTTFRYSNEYALKLNKKANVANCVFVSNKSDDSYSAALMIDADAKDSTVINNVFYNNDWPLTCSKNYTVDTSNSFHDPADVTVKNKYQAIVLKGGSYIESARTVDWMVTELPYFFVDSWFTVTNGTLNIGDATHNVIVKFTADAEINEEQKGKITLGVGSILTSWKDDAHGGDIEANGQPVAPDWGDWGGIRLYDGDWDNAINKDTNRVLYNDKSKYE
;
A
#
# COMPACT_ATOMS: atom_id res chain seq x y z
N MET A 1 12.94 -52.68 -24.71
CA MET A 1 13.53 -52.86 -26.07
C MET A 1 15.06 -52.82 -26.13
N LYS A 2 15.78 -51.86 -25.51
CA LYS A 2 17.27 -51.83 -25.50
C LYS A 2 17.94 -52.98 -24.73
N LEU A 3 17.38 -53.41 -23.59
CA LEU A 3 17.85 -54.58 -22.83
C LEU A 3 17.65 -55.90 -23.59
N PHE A 4 16.54 -56.01 -24.34
CA PHE A 4 16.24 -57.17 -25.18
C PHE A 4 17.19 -57.27 -26.38
N LYS A 5 17.53 -56.13 -27.01
CA LYS A 5 18.57 -56.08 -28.06
C LYS A 5 19.95 -56.45 -27.52
N LYS A 6 20.31 -56.01 -26.30
CA LYS A 6 21.57 -56.41 -25.63
C LYS A 6 21.62 -57.91 -25.32
N ALA A 7 20.54 -58.49 -24.82
CA ALA A 7 20.44 -59.93 -24.58
C ALA A 7 20.54 -60.75 -25.88
N LEU A 8 19.91 -60.27 -26.97
CA LEU A 8 19.98 -60.91 -28.29
C LEU A 8 21.39 -60.84 -28.89
N SER A 9 22.13 -59.76 -28.68
CA SER A 9 23.54 -59.64 -29.11
C SER A 9 24.52 -60.45 -28.26
N VAL A 10 24.24 -60.66 -26.97
CA VAL A 10 25.03 -61.58 -26.12
C VAL A 10 24.76 -63.03 -26.51
N LEU A 11 23.52 -63.37 -26.87
CA LEU A 11 23.18 -64.68 -27.41
C LEU A 11 23.80 -64.90 -28.79
N ALA A 12 23.81 -63.89 -29.66
CA ALA A 12 24.46 -63.95 -30.98
C ALA A 12 25.99 -64.09 -30.88
N LEU A 13 26.64 -63.47 -29.88
CA LEU A 13 28.08 -63.62 -29.66
C LEU A 13 28.47 -65.02 -29.15
N LEU A 14 27.60 -65.70 -28.39
CA LEU A 14 27.82 -67.09 -27.98
C LEU A 14 27.71 -68.09 -29.16
N PHE A 15 27.17 -67.68 -30.31
CA PHE A 15 26.87 -68.56 -31.44
C PHE A 15 27.93 -68.62 -32.54
N VAL A 16 29.03 -67.87 -32.44
CA VAL A 16 30.14 -67.96 -33.41
C VAL A 16 30.98 -69.25 -33.23
N VAL A 17 30.77 -70.03 -32.16
CA VAL A 17 31.65 -71.17 -31.81
C VAL A 17 31.08 -72.57 -32.07
N PHE A 18 29.78 -72.77 -32.38
CA PHE A 18 29.27 -74.13 -32.67
C PHE A 18 28.25 -74.15 -33.82
N ALA A 19 28.71 -74.50 -35.02
CA ALA A 19 27.87 -74.83 -36.16
C ALA A 19 27.58 -76.35 -36.17
N MET A 20 26.39 -76.75 -35.72
CA MET A 20 25.80 -78.05 -36.08
C MET A 20 24.37 -77.84 -36.58
N THR A 21 24.05 -78.45 -37.72
CA THR A 21 22.83 -78.31 -38.53
C THR A 21 21.52 -78.66 -37.80
N GLY A 22 21.57 -79.31 -36.63
CA GLY A 22 20.40 -79.54 -35.77
C GLY A 22 20.05 -78.37 -34.83
N CYS A 23 20.98 -77.44 -34.61
CA CYS A 23 20.79 -76.33 -33.66
C CYS A 23 19.91 -75.21 -34.24
N THR A 24 19.91 -75.01 -35.57
CA THR A 24 19.13 -73.97 -36.25
C THR A 24 17.62 -74.23 -36.27
N GLN A 25 17.17 -75.49 -36.39
CA GLN A 25 15.73 -75.82 -36.32
C GLN A 25 15.18 -75.69 -34.89
N ILE A 26 15.97 -76.05 -33.88
CA ILE A 26 15.60 -75.93 -32.47
C ILE A 26 15.58 -74.46 -32.06
N LEU A 27 16.57 -73.66 -32.48
CA LEU A 27 16.62 -72.22 -32.22
C LEU A 27 15.46 -71.48 -32.91
N GLY A 28 15.12 -71.84 -34.15
CA GLY A 28 13.96 -71.28 -34.85
C GLY A 28 12.63 -71.58 -34.14
N LYS A 29 12.45 -72.80 -33.63
CA LYS A 29 11.27 -73.16 -32.82
C LYS A 29 11.23 -72.44 -31.47
N LEU A 30 12.37 -72.27 -30.80
CA LEU A 30 12.48 -71.53 -29.54
C LEU A 30 12.21 -70.03 -29.71
N LEU A 31 12.70 -69.42 -30.80
CA LEU A 31 12.45 -68.03 -31.14
C LEU A 31 10.98 -67.80 -31.52
N ASN A 32 10.38 -68.69 -32.32
CA ASN A 32 8.95 -68.59 -32.66
C ASN A 32 8.06 -68.82 -31.44
N LYS A 33 8.36 -69.81 -30.60
CA LYS A 33 7.61 -70.05 -29.36
C LYS A 33 7.73 -68.86 -28.40
N GLY A 34 8.92 -68.27 -28.28
CA GLY A 34 9.11 -67.04 -27.50
C GLY A 34 8.38 -65.83 -28.08
N ALA A 35 8.23 -65.74 -29.41
CA ALA A 35 7.44 -64.69 -30.06
C ALA A 35 5.93 -64.89 -29.88
N GLU A 36 5.44 -66.13 -29.98
CA GLU A 36 4.05 -66.52 -29.70
C GLU A 36 3.70 -66.30 -28.22
N GLU A 37 4.56 -66.68 -27.28
CA GLU A 37 4.37 -66.44 -25.84
C GLU A 37 4.40 -64.93 -25.52
N LEU A 38 5.21 -64.12 -26.22
CA LEU A 38 5.20 -62.66 -26.10
C LEU A 38 3.93 -62.03 -26.67
N GLU A 39 3.41 -62.51 -27.80
CA GLU A 39 2.12 -62.07 -28.34
C GLU A 39 0.95 -62.50 -27.45
N GLU A 40 0.97 -63.71 -26.91
CA GLU A 40 -0.05 -64.22 -25.98
C GLU A 40 -0.04 -63.42 -24.66
N GLN A 41 1.14 -63.11 -24.13
CA GLN A 41 1.27 -62.20 -22.99
C GLN A 41 0.76 -60.78 -23.33
N LYS A 42 0.97 -60.29 -24.55
CA LYS A 42 0.46 -58.99 -25.00
C LYS A 42 -1.07 -58.98 -25.13
N ASN A 43 -1.67 -60.08 -25.56
CA ASN A 43 -3.12 -60.24 -25.74
C ASN A 43 -3.87 -60.49 -24.42
N ASN A 44 -3.23 -61.11 -23.41
CA ASN A 44 -3.83 -61.38 -22.10
C ASN A 44 -3.53 -60.29 -21.04
N THR A 45 -2.74 -59.25 -21.38
CA THR A 45 -2.50 -58.15 -20.45
C THR A 45 -3.69 -57.17 -20.49
N PRO A 46 -4.31 -56.84 -19.34
CA PRO A 46 -5.42 -55.89 -19.28
C PRO A 46 -5.08 -54.54 -19.90
N ASP A 47 -6.11 -53.87 -20.43
CA ASP A 47 -6.00 -52.47 -20.83
C ASP A 47 -5.62 -51.62 -19.60
N PRO A 48 -4.79 -50.57 -19.78
CA PRO A 48 -4.40 -49.70 -18.68
C PRO A 48 -5.60 -49.02 -18.02
N GLU A 49 -5.54 -48.87 -16.71
CA GLU A 49 -6.53 -48.16 -15.92
C GLU A 49 -6.51 -46.67 -16.22
N SER A 50 -7.69 -46.03 -16.15
CA SER A 50 -7.77 -44.57 -16.21
C SER A 50 -7.06 -43.97 -15.00
N PRO A 51 -6.16 -42.97 -15.20
CA PRO A 51 -5.57 -42.24 -14.08
C PRO A 51 -6.65 -41.58 -13.20
N SER A 52 -6.50 -41.72 -11.89
CA SER A 52 -7.18 -40.89 -10.90
C SER A 52 -6.38 -39.62 -10.70
N ILE A 53 -7.01 -38.45 -10.88
CA ILE A 53 -6.36 -37.14 -10.74
C ILE A 53 -6.99 -36.46 -9.53
N THR A 54 -6.14 -35.91 -8.68
CA THR A 54 -6.51 -35.09 -7.53
C THR A 54 -5.64 -33.85 -7.55
N SER A 55 -6.19 -32.70 -7.22
CA SER A 55 -5.44 -31.47 -7.04
C SER A 55 -5.79 -30.85 -5.70
N GLU A 56 -4.80 -30.21 -5.08
CA GLU A 56 -5.01 -29.46 -3.82
C GLU A 56 -5.77 -28.14 -4.08
N ASP A 57 -5.96 -27.82 -5.35
CA ASP A 57 -6.29 -26.51 -5.94
C ASP A 57 -7.52 -26.60 -6.88
N GLU A 58 -8.30 -27.67 -6.76
CA GLU A 58 -9.34 -28.11 -7.70
C GLU A 58 -10.52 -27.11 -7.78
N GLY A 59 -10.83 -26.61 -8.98
CA GLY A 59 -11.98 -25.73 -9.24
C GLY A 59 -11.77 -24.23 -8.95
N TYR A 60 -10.56 -23.79 -8.61
CA TYR A 60 -10.27 -22.41 -8.22
C TYR A 60 -9.82 -21.49 -9.37
N SER A 61 -10.11 -20.20 -9.17
CA SER A 61 -9.51 -19.07 -9.87
C SER A 61 -8.26 -18.60 -9.12
N PHE A 62 -7.10 -18.60 -9.78
CA PHE A 62 -5.82 -18.12 -9.28
C PHE A 62 -5.61 -16.68 -9.71
N MET A 63 -5.27 -15.80 -8.77
CA MET A 63 -4.83 -14.43 -9.08
C MET A 63 -3.32 -14.41 -9.11
N VAL A 64 -2.73 -13.94 -10.21
CA VAL A 64 -1.27 -13.85 -10.38
C VAL A 64 -0.88 -12.46 -10.84
N HIS A 65 0.30 -12.00 -10.43
CA HIS A 65 0.82 -10.73 -10.91
C HIS A 65 1.34 -10.83 -12.34
N TYR A 66 1.22 -9.73 -13.08
CA TYR A 66 1.75 -9.61 -14.44
C TYR A 66 3.23 -9.96 -14.49
N GLY A 67 3.61 -10.84 -15.43
CA GLY A 67 4.99 -11.27 -15.63
C GLY A 67 5.58 -12.13 -14.51
N ALA A 68 4.85 -12.36 -13.40
CA ALA A 68 5.33 -13.22 -12.33
C ALA A 68 5.17 -14.70 -12.73
N PRO A 69 6.18 -15.55 -12.45
CA PRO A 69 6.00 -16.98 -12.57
C PRO A 69 5.05 -17.46 -11.47
N TYR A 70 4.16 -18.39 -11.81
CA TYR A 70 3.30 -19.07 -10.86
C TYR A 70 3.30 -20.56 -11.17
N THR A 71 2.99 -21.38 -10.17
CA THR A 71 3.15 -22.83 -10.27
C THR A 71 1.79 -23.51 -10.18
N LEU A 72 1.41 -24.28 -11.19
CA LEU A 72 0.23 -25.16 -11.13
C LEU A 72 0.69 -26.60 -10.86
N THR A 73 0.02 -27.28 -9.94
CA THR A 73 0.39 -28.65 -9.54
C THR A 73 -0.81 -29.59 -9.57
N ILE A 74 -0.67 -30.74 -10.22
CA ILE A 74 -1.63 -31.85 -10.09
C ILE A 74 -0.96 -33.09 -9.51
N LYS A 75 -1.77 -33.93 -8.87
CA LYS A 75 -1.40 -35.26 -8.39
C LYS A 75 -2.20 -36.31 -9.17
N ALA A 76 -1.54 -37.37 -9.64
CA ALA A 76 -2.24 -38.49 -10.27
C ALA A 76 -1.74 -39.87 -9.79
N GLU A 77 -2.64 -40.85 -9.81
CA GLU A 77 -2.43 -42.22 -9.34
C GLU A 77 -3.12 -43.24 -10.26
N VAL A 78 -2.53 -44.44 -10.39
CA VAL A 78 -3.11 -45.62 -11.06
C VAL A 78 -2.89 -46.85 -10.17
N GLY A 79 -3.84 -47.78 -10.16
CA GLY A 79 -3.76 -49.03 -9.39
C GLY A 79 -2.96 -50.12 -10.11
N ASP A 80 -2.84 -50.02 -11.43
CA ASP A 80 -2.10 -50.95 -12.27
C ASP A 80 -0.58 -50.70 -12.29
N SER A 81 0.13 -51.50 -13.09
CA SER A 81 1.59 -51.39 -13.29
C SER A 81 2.00 -50.43 -14.40
N GLY A 82 1.09 -49.56 -14.84
CA GLY A 82 1.34 -48.61 -15.90
C GLY A 82 2.22 -47.43 -15.47
N VAL A 83 2.66 -46.64 -16.46
CA VAL A 83 3.50 -45.45 -16.26
C VAL A 83 2.72 -44.22 -16.69
N LEU A 84 2.65 -43.22 -15.81
CA LEU A 84 1.98 -41.97 -16.07
C LEU A 84 2.88 -40.99 -16.84
N SER A 85 2.25 -40.21 -17.72
CA SER A 85 2.84 -39.07 -18.41
C SER A 85 1.86 -37.90 -18.39
N TYR A 86 2.38 -36.68 -18.48
CA TYR A 86 1.65 -35.44 -18.24
C TYR A 86 1.85 -34.48 -19.38
N GLN A 87 0.79 -33.81 -19.82
CA GLN A 87 0.86 -32.73 -20.79
C GLN A 87 -0.08 -31.62 -20.36
N TRP A 88 0.47 -30.43 -20.11
CA TRP A 88 -0.31 -29.24 -19.82
C TRP A 88 -0.79 -28.57 -21.11
N TYR A 89 -2.00 -28.00 -21.04
CA TYR A 89 -2.64 -27.26 -22.12
C TYR A 89 -3.15 -25.92 -21.58
N SER A 90 -3.11 -24.87 -22.41
CA SER A 90 -3.62 -23.54 -22.07
C SER A 90 -4.60 -23.01 -23.13
N SER A 91 -5.54 -22.15 -22.73
CA SER A 91 -6.52 -21.50 -23.62
C SER A 91 -6.90 -20.12 -23.09
N SER A 92 -7.19 -19.18 -23.97
CA SER A 92 -7.81 -17.88 -23.62
C SER A 92 -9.33 -17.95 -23.46
N THR A 93 -9.93 -19.12 -23.71
CA THR A 93 -11.37 -19.36 -23.57
C THR A 93 -11.62 -20.52 -22.61
N ASP A 94 -12.73 -20.49 -21.89
CA ASP A 94 -13.18 -21.59 -21.00
C ASP A 94 -13.69 -22.78 -21.81
N LYS A 95 -12.83 -23.31 -22.69
CA LYS A 95 -13.12 -24.36 -23.65
C LYS A 95 -11.85 -25.18 -23.89
N ARG A 96 -11.82 -26.39 -23.33
CA ARG A 96 -10.69 -27.33 -23.48
C ARG A 96 -10.40 -27.70 -24.94
N GLU A 97 -11.42 -27.71 -25.81
CA GLU A 97 -11.29 -27.98 -27.25
C GLU A 97 -10.41 -26.97 -27.99
N ASN A 98 -10.26 -25.75 -27.45
CA ASN A 98 -9.40 -24.70 -28.00
C ASN A 98 -8.00 -24.68 -27.37
N ALA A 99 -7.72 -25.56 -26.40
CA ALA A 99 -6.50 -25.48 -25.63
C ALA A 99 -5.30 -26.02 -26.41
N THR A 100 -4.19 -25.29 -26.37
CA THR A 100 -2.93 -25.64 -27.02
C THR A 100 -1.96 -26.24 -26.01
N ALA A 101 -1.19 -27.24 -26.44
CA ALA A 101 -0.18 -27.87 -25.58
C ALA A 101 0.93 -26.89 -25.20
N PHE A 102 1.32 -26.87 -23.93
CA PHE A 102 2.46 -26.10 -23.43
C PHE A 102 3.75 -26.86 -23.74
N GLU A 103 4.72 -26.23 -24.40
CA GLU A 103 6.01 -26.86 -24.72
C GLU A 103 6.86 -27.02 -23.44
N GLY A 104 7.41 -28.21 -23.20
CA GLY A 104 8.43 -28.45 -22.17
C GLY A 104 8.01 -29.19 -20.90
N THR A 105 6.74 -29.57 -20.73
CA THR A 105 6.30 -30.33 -19.54
C THR A 105 6.58 -31.83 -19.69
N THR A 106 7.85 -32.22 -19.62
CA THR A 106 8.24 -33.64 -19.55
C THR A 106 9.20 -33.88 -18.40
N ASP A 107 8.79 -33.51 -17.18
CA ASP A 107 9.36 -34.13 -15.98
C ASP A 107 8.71 -35.51 -15.77
N ALA A 108 8.93 -36.36 -16.77
CA ALA A 108 8.72 -37.79 -16.66
C ALA A 108 9.96 -38.38 -15.98
N GLU A 109 10.07 -38.23 -14.65
CA GLU A 109 10.79 -39.24 -13.89
C GLU A 109 10.02 -40.55 -14.07
N LYS A 110 10.45 -41.33 -15.06
CA LYS A 110 9.92 -42.67 -15.38
C LYS A 110 10.21 -43.61 -14.22
N ILE A 111 9.41 -43.53 -13.16
CA ILE A 111 9.46 -44.48 -12.06
C ILE A 111 8.38 -45.51 -12.31
N ALA A 112 8.82 -46.76 -12.47
CA ALA A 112 7.95 -47.91 -12.64
C ALA A 112 7.11 -48.10 -11.37
N ALA A 113 5.82 -47.79 -11.49
CA ALA A 113 4.69 -48.20 -10.65
C ALA A 113 4.84 -48.16 -9.12
N LYS A 114 3.84 -47.48 -8.53
CA LYS A 114 3.52 -47.25 -7.10
C LYS A 114 4.15 -45.99 -6.51
N THR A 115 3.26 -45.10 -6.08
CA THR A 115 3.45 -43.89 -5.27
C THR A 115 3.58 -42.60 -6.09
N ARG A 116 2.42 -41.94 -6.29
CA ARG A 116 2.23 -40.47 -6.30
C ARG A 116 3.26 -39.66 -7.11
N ILE A 117 2.89 -39.24 -8.31
CA ILE A 117 3.69 -38.30 -9.11
C ILE A 117 3.01 -36.92 -9.08
N LEU A 118 3.81 -35.89 -8.80
CA LEU A 118 3.42 -34.49 -8.88
C LEU A 118 3.85 -33.97 -10.27
N ALA A 119 2.93 -33.34 -11.00
CA ALA A 119 3.26 -32.67 -12.25
C ALA A 119 3.08 -31.16 -12.08
N THR A 120 4.09 -30.42 -12.49
CA THR A 120 4.20 -28.98 -12.27
C THR A 120 4.40 -28.24 -13.59
N VAL A 121 3.73 -27.09 -13.75
CA VAL A 121 4.03 -26.14 -14.82
C VAL A 121 4.20 -24.74 -14.23
N ALA A 122 5.13 -23.95 -14.79
CA ALA A 122 5.37 -22.57 -14.41
C ALA A 122 5.13 -21.60 -15.59
N PRO A 123 3.87 -21.32 -15.95
CA PRO A 123 3.58 -20.36 -17.01
C PRO A 123 3.92 -18.94 -16.57
N THR A 124 4.13 -18.06 -17.54
CA THR A 124 4.16 -16.61 -17.29
C THR A 124 2.74 -16.08 -17.27
N ALA A 125 2.42 -15.20 -16.33
CA ALA A 125 1.12 -14.55 -16.26
C ALA A 125 0.76 -13.84 -17.60
N PRO A 126 -0.53 -13.85 -18.01
CA PRO A 126 -1.04 -13.17 -19.20
C PRO A 126 -0.69 -11.68 -19.30
N ALA A 127 -0.92 -11.08 -20.47
CA ALA A 127 -0.33 -9.80 -20.83
C ALA A 127 -1.09 -8.57 -20.30
N LYS A 128 -2.29 -8.75 -19.71
CA LYS A 128 -3.14 -7.62 -19.27
C LYS A 128 -3.90 -7.93 -17.98
N ASP A 129 -4.07 -6.91 -17.14
CA ASP A 129 -4.89 -6.97 -15.92
C ASP A 129 -6.34 -7.40 -16.25
N GLY A 130 -6.89 -8.31 -15.44
CA GLY A 130 -8.20 -8.93 -15.64
C GLY A 130 -8.25 -10.01 -16.72
N GLU A 131 -7.17 -10.26 -17.46
CA GLU A 131 -7.12 -11.34 -18.46
C GLU A 131 -7.07 -12.71 -17.77
N VAL A 132 -7.90 -13.64 -18.25
CA VAL A 132 -7.97 -15.01 -17.73
C VAL A 132 -7.36 -15.98 -18.76
N THR A 133 -6.43 -16.83 -18.31
CA THR A 133 -5.98 -18.00 -19.06
C THR A 133 -6.37 -19.26 -18.33
N TYR A 134 -6.94 -20.19 -19.08
CA TYR A 134 -7.41 -21.47 -18.57
C TYR A 134 -6.39 -22.57 -18.83
N TYR A 135 -6.18 -23.43 -17.85
CA TYR A 135 -5.24 -24.55 -17.95
C TYR A 135 -5.93 -25.88 -17.63
N TRP A 136 -5.45 -26.93 -18.30
CA TRP A 136 -5.79 -28.32 -18.04
C TRP A 136 -4.53 -29.18 -18.14
N CYS A 137 -4.47 -30.25 -17.37
CA CYS A 137 -3.44 -31.28 -17.52
C CYS A 137 -4.08 -32.57 -18.03
N LYS A 138 -3.53 -33.11 -19.11
CA LYS A 138 -3.84 -34.46 -19.60
C LYS A 138 -2.88 -35.44 -18.96
N VAL A 139 -3.40 -36.45 -18.27
CA VAL A 139 -2.62 -37.54 -17.70
C VAL A 139 -2.85 -38.79 -18.52
N THR A 140 -1.78 -39.42 -18.99
CA THR A 140 -1.81 -40.63 -19.81
C THR A 140 -1.12 -41.78 -19.09
N ASN A 141 -1.87 -42.82 -18.75
CA ASN A 141 -1.34 -44.10 -18.27
C ASN A 141 -0.96 -45.00 -19.43
N THR A 142 0.29 -45.45 -19.48
CA THR A 142 0.80 -46.35 -20.52
C THR A 142 1.18 -47.70 -19.94
N ASN A 143 0.59 -48.76 -20.47
CA ASN A 143 1.05 -50.11 -20.18
C ASN A 143 2.33 -50.41 -21.00
N LEU A 144 3.48 -50.52 -20.33
CA LEU A 144 4.77 -50.71 -21.00
C LEU A 144 4.92 -52.04 -21.75
N LYS A 145 4.08 -53.05 -21.44
CA LYS A 145 4.12 -54.36 -22.10
C LYS A 145 3.35 -54.34 -23.43
N THR A 146 2.19 -53.69 -23.45
CA THR A 146 1.31 -53.68 -24.62
C THR A 146 1.46 -52.44 -25.48
N GLY A 147 1.91 -51.33 -24.90
CA GLY A 147 1.91 -50.00 -25.52
C GLY A 147 0.54 -49.35 -25.57
N LYS A 148 -0.51 -49.99 -25.03
CA LYS A 148 -1.84 -49.39 -24.91
C LYS A 148 -1.82 -48.26 -23.88
N THR A 149 -2.70 -47.29 -24.07
CA THR A 149 -2.82 -46.11 -23.20
C THR A 149 -4.26 -45.88 -22.75
N LYS A 150 -4.41 -45.24 -21.59
CA LYS A 150 -5.67 -44.71 -21.10
C LYS A 150 -5.43 -43.34 -20.48
N ASP A 151 -6.27 -42.38 -20.84
CA ASP A 151 -6.08 -40.99 -20.48
C ASP A 151 -7.20 -40.49 -19.57
N ASN A 152 -6.88 -39.52 -18.72
CA ASN A 152 -7.84 -38.70 -18.00
C ASN A 152 -7.38 -37.24 -18.00
N TRP A 153 -8.30 -36.32 -17.74
CA TRP A 153 -8.03 -34.88 -17.70
C TRP A 153 -8.28 -34.33 -16.31
N SER A 154 -7.45 -33.37 -15.89
CA SER A 154 -7.75 -32.57 -14.71
C SER A 154 -9.00 -31.72 -14.93
N GLU A 155 -9.58 -31.26 -13.83
CA GLU A 155 -10.47 -30.10 -13.86
C GLU A 155 -9.73 -28.84 -14.34
N ARG A 156 -10.50 -27.80 -14.62
CA ARG A 156 -9.98 -26.52 -15.14
C ARG A 156 -9.35 -25.67 -14.04
N TYR A 157 -8.20 -25.10 -14.35
CA TYR A 157 -7.61 -23.95 -13.63
C TYR A 157 -7.96 -22.67 -14.38
N ALA A 158 -8.53 -21.65 -13.71
CA ALA A 158 -8.58 -20.29 -14.28
C ALA A 158 -7.49 -19.45 -13.63
N VAL A 159 -6.63 -18.81 -14.42
CA VAL A 159 -5.60 -17.91 -13.91
C VAL A 159 -5.88 -16.52 -14.42
N THR A 160 -6.23 -15.61 -13.51
CA THR A 160 -6.50 -14.20 -13.79
C THR A 160 -5.29 -13.37 -13.43
N VAL A 161 -4.89 -12.45 -14.30
CA VAL A 161 -3.85 -11.47 -13.97
C VAL A 161 -4.44 -10.36 -13.14
N SER A 162 -3.80 -10.06 -12.02
CA SER A 162 -4.09 -8.88 -11.22
C SER A 162 -2.81 -8.24 -10.73
N ASN A 163 -2.57 -7.02 -11.19
CA ASN A 163 -1.54 -6.17 -10.59
C ASN A 163 -2.08 -5.39 -9.38
N ILE A 164 -3.22 -5.80 -8.85
CA ILE A 164 -3.70 -5.35 -7.55
C ILE A 164 -3.18 -6.30 -6.49
N GLU A 165 -2.41 -5.76 -5.54
CA GLU A 165 -1.99 -6.49 -4.34
C GLU A 165 -2.87 -6.07 -3.17
N ARG A 166 -3.65 -7.03 -2.64
CA ARG A 166 -4.53 -6.78 -1.50
C ARG A 166 -3.75 -6.93 -0.20
N VAL A 167 -3.72 -5.87 0.60
CA VAL A 167 -2.93 -5.80 1.83
C VAL A 167 -3.83 -5.46 3.01
N HIS A 168 -3.63 -6.21 4.09
CA HIS A 168 -4.26 -5.97 5.39
C HIS A 168 -3.41 -6.63 6.48
N GLY A 169 -3.70 -6.35 7.75
CA GLY A 169 -3.00 -7.00 8.84
C GLY A 169 -1.67 -6.32 9.18
N TYR A 170 -0.63 -7.11 9.45
CA TYR A 170 0.65 -6.62 9.96
C TYR A 170 1.77 -6.72 8.91
N ILE A 171 2.65 -5.70 8.87
CA ILE A 171 3.98 -5.75 8.25
C ILE A 171 5.01 -6.04 9.35
N GLU A 172 5.21 -7.32 9.64
CA GLU A 172 6.06 -7.80 10.75
C GLU A 172 7.54 -8.01 10.35
N SER A 173 7.86 -7.81 9.07
CA SER A 173 9.23 -7.90 8.54
C SER A 173 9.49 -6.75 7.57
N ASN A 174 10.77 -6.41 7.37
CA ASN A 174 11.17 -5.36 6.44
C ASN A 174 10.65 -5.69 5.04
N THR A 175 9.76 -4.85 4.52
CA THR A 175 9.02 -5.09 3.29
C THR A 175 9.25 -3.94 2.32
N THR A 176 9.46 -4.26 1.04
CA THR A 176 9.48 -3.29 -0.04
C THR A 176 8.39 -3.66 -1.02
N TRP A 177 7.49 -2.72 -1.29
CA TRP A 177 6.45 -2.87 -2.29
C TRP A 177 7.01 -2.76 -3.70
N ASN A 178 6.28 -3.30 -4.67
CA ASN A 178 6.62 -3.27 -6.09
C ASN A 178 5.79 -2.19 -6.79
N SER A 179 6.46 -1.19 -7.37
CA SER A 179 5.79 -0.07 -8.05
C SER A 179 5.02 -0.46 -9.32
N LEU A 180 5.17 -1.70 -9.81
CA LEU A 180 4.33 -2.22 -10.89
C LEU A 180 2.91 -2.57 -10.43
N TYR A 181 2.67 -2.62 -9.12
CA TYR A 181 1.38 -3.00 -8.54
C TYR A 181 0.61 -1.79 -8.02
N THR A 182 -0.71 -1.89 -8.06
CA THR A 182 -1.62 -1.08 -7.26
C THR A 182 -1.88 -1.80 -5.96
N TYR A 183 -1.64 -1.17 -4.83
CA TYR A 183 -1.90 -1.78 -3.52
C TYR A 183 -3.31 -1.42 -3.08
N TYR A 184 -4.15 -2.40 -2.73
CA TYR A 184 -5.46 -2.19 -2.15
C TYR A 184 -5.44 -2.53 -0.66
N ILE A 185 -5.59 -1.51 0.20
CA ILE A 185 -5.64 -1.69 1.65
C ILE A 185 -7.06 -2.07 2.05
N ASP A 186 -7.27 -3.33 2.43
CA ASP A 186 -8.58 -3.90 2.74
C ASP A 186 -8.83 -3.90 4.26
N GLY A 187 -9.31 -2.77 4.78
CA GLY A 187 -9.46 -2.55 6.21
C GLY A 187 -8.22 -1.90 6.81
N TRP A 188 -7.52 -2.57 7.73
CA TRP A 188 -6.41 -1.95 8.46
C TRP A 188 -5.05 -2.52 8.05
N LEU A 189 -4.01 -1.69 8.17
CA LEU A 189 -2.61 -2.07 7.99
C LEU A 189 -1.77 -1.52 9.13
N THR A 190 -1.17 -2.40 9.91
CA THR A 190 -0.20 -2.05 10.95
C THR A 190 1.20 -2.34 10.47
N VAL A 191 2.10 -1.38 10.60
CA VAL A 191 3.49 -1.47 10.18
C VAL A 191 4.37 -1.53 11.42
N ASP A 192 4.85 -2.73 11.77
CA ASP A 192 5.68 -2.98 12.97
C ASP A 192 7.19 -2.96 12.67
N LYS A 193 7.52 -3.14 11.38
CA LYS A 193 8.88 -3.02 10.81
C LYS A 193 8.93 -1.97 9.70
N SER A 194 9.92 -2.04 8.81
CA SER A 194 10.06 -1.07 7.72
C SER A 194 9.15 -1.44 6.55
N LEU A 195 8.39 -0.47 6.05
CA LEU A 195 7.68 -0.54 4.78
C LEU A 195 8.24 0.52 3.82
N VAL A 196 8.84 0.07 2.72
CA VAL A 196 9.33 0.94 1.64
C VAL A 196 8.35 0.94 0.48
N ILE A 197 7.92 2.12 0.06
CA ILE A 197 6.98 2.36 -1.03
C ILE A 197 7.70 3.13 -2.15
N PRO A 198 8.09 2.48 -3.25
CA PRO A 198 8.84 3.13 -4.32
C PRO A 198 8.02 4.15 -5.13
N ALA A 199 8.71 4.98 -5.90
CA ALA A 199 8.11 5.97 -6.79
C ALA A 199 7.08 5.35 -7.76
N GLY A 200 6.03 6.12 -8.08
CA GLY A 200 4.96 5.71 -8.99
C GLY A 200 3.95 4.72 -8.41
N THR A 201 4.13 4.26 -7.17
CA THR A 201 3.18 3.33 -6.53
C THR A 201 1.82 4.01 -6.28
N VAL A 202 0.74 3.30 -6.55
CA VAL A 202 -0.63 3.73 -6.22
C VAL A 202 -1.19 2.85 -5.11
N VAL A 203 -1.68 3.48 -4.05
CA VAL A 203 -2.29 2.84 -2.89
C VAL A 203 -3.77 3.25 -2.83
N LYS A 204 -4.65 2.28 -3.10
CA LYS A 204 -6.09 2.35 -2.98
C LYS A 204 -6.49 1.95 -1.57
N CYS A 205 -6.90 2.91 -0.77
CA CYS A 205 -7.37 2.71 0.59
C CYS A 205 -8.86 2.35 0.54
N GLY A 206 -9.21 1.15 1.01
CA GLY A 206 -10.59 0.69 1.15
C GLY A 206 -11.41 1.53 2.12
N LYS A 207 -12.71 1.23 2.19
CA LYS A 207 -13.62 1.95 3.06
C LYS A 207 -13.12 1.94 4.51
N ASP A 208 -13.01 3.13 5.10
CA ASP A 208 -12.56 3.34 6.48
C ASP A 208 -11.14 2.78 6.79
N ALA A 209 -10.33 2.57 5.75
CA ALA A 209 -9.02 1.96 5.91
C ALA A 209 -8.07 2.79 6.79
N ASP A 210 -7.43 2.13 7.76
CA ASP A 210 -6.57 2.74 8.79
C ASP A 210 -5.16 2.18 8.69
N ILE A 211 -4.18 3.05 8.46
CA ILE A 211 -2.78 2.65 8.34
C ILE A 211 -2.03 3.22 9.53
N VAL A 212 -1.30 2.39 10.27
CA VAL A 212 -0.59 2.82 11.48
C VAL A 212 0.80 2.21 11.56
N THR A 213 1.82 2.99 11.93
CA THR A 213 3.11 2.42 12.35
C THR A 213 3.10 2.16 13.86
N THR A 214 3.70 1.08 14.35
CA THR A 214 3.84 0.86 15.80
C THR A 214 5.24 0.36 16.16
N GLY A 215 5.64 0.46 17.44
CA GLY A 215 6.91 -0.05 17.94
C GLY A 215 8.11 0.49 17.16
N THR A 216 8.81 -0.38 16.44
CA THR A 216 9.97 -0.03 15.60
C THR A 216 9.61 0.33 14.15
N GLY A 217 8.32 0.35 13.82
CA GLY A 217 7.85 0.44 12.45
C GLY A 217 8.01 1.82 11.83
N THR A 218 8.31 1.84 10.54
CA THR A 218 8.49 3.07 9.74
C THR A 218 7.93 2.88 8.34
N ILE A 219 7.45 3.98 7.74
CA ILE A 219 7.04 4.02 6.33
C ILE A 219 7.99 4.95 5.59
N ALA A 220 8.61 4.48 4.51
CA ALA A 220 9.49 5.26 3.65
C ALA A 220 8.93 5.32 2.23
N VAL A 221 8.34 6.46 1.88
CA VAL A 221 7.75 6.72 0.56
C VAL A 221 8.72 7.53 -0.29
N GLY A 222 9.26 6.90 -1.33
CA GLY A 222 10.29 7.46 -2.20
C GLY A 222 9.74 7.97 -3.52
N GLY A 223 8.66 8.75 -3.50
CA GLY A 223 8.12 9.37 -4.71
C GLY A 223 9.10 10.34 -5.37
N THR A 224 8.86 10.64 -6.64
CA THR A 224 9.57 11.71 -7.37
C THR A 224 8.57 12.62 -8.07
N LYS A 225 9.02 13.78 -8.56
CA LYS A 225 8.17 14.71 -9.30
C LYS A 225 7.47 14.06 -10.51
N ASP A 226 8.21 13.24 -11.26
CA ASP A 226 7.71 12.59 -12.48
C ASP A 226 6.88 11.34 -12.15
N TYR A 227 7.16 10.71 -11.01
CA TYR A 227 6.50 9.49 -10.55
C TYR A 227 6.07 9.64 -9.08
N PRO A 228 5.04 10.45 -8.79
CA PRO A 228 4.54 10.61 -7.44
C PRO A 228 3.90 9.32 -6.93
N VAL A 229 3.84 9.17 -5.61
CA VAL A 229 3.08 8.08 -4.95
C VAL A 229 1.70 8.59 -4.58
N TYR A 230 0.67 7.77 -4.71
CA TYR A 230 -0.71 8.15 -4.34
C TYR A 230 -1.23 7.30 -3.19
N PHE A 231 -1.79 7.96 -2.16
CA PHE A 231 -2.74 7.35 -1.23
C PHE A 231 -4.11 7.94 -1.50
N THR A 232 -5.05 7.09 -1.90
CA THR A 232 -6.33 7.56 -2.42
C THR A 232 -7.46 6.57 -2.20
N SER A 233 -8.70 7.02 -2.39
CA SER A 233 -9.90 6.20 -2.30
C SER A 233 -9.84 4.99 -3.25
N TYR A 234 -10.36 3.87 -2.79
CA TYR A 234 -10.64 2.69 -3.62
C TYR A 234 -11.62 2.95 -4.78
N LEU A 235 -12.40 4.03 -4.71
CA LEU A 235 -13.32 4.48 -5.77
C LEU A 235 -12.69 5.47 -6.75
N ASP A 236 -11.43 5.86 -6.55
CA ASP A 236 -10.76 6.83 -7.40
C ASP A 236 -10.34 6.17 -8.72
N GLU A 237 -10.99 6.54 -9.81
CA GLU A 237 -10.72 5.97 -11.13
C GLU A 237 -9.64 6.75 -11.91
N SER A 238 -9.06 7.82 -11.34
CA SER A 238 -8.14 8.72 -12.06
C SER A 238 -6.66 8.32 -12.01
N VAL A 239 -6.27 7.44 -11.09
CA VAL A 239 -4.88 6.94 -10.94
C VAL A 239 -4.85 5.45 -10.62
N GLY A 240 -3.80 4.76 -11.05
CA GLY A 240 -3.59 3.34 -10.79
C GLY A 240 -4.63 2.44 -11.45
N ILE A 241 -4.62 1.16 -11.07
CA ILE A 241 -5.56 0.16 -11.56
C ILE A 241 -6.88 0.31 -10.79
N LYS A 242 -8.00 0.22 -11.51
CA LYS A 242 -9.34 0.26 -10.92
C LYS A 242 -9.59 -1.05 -10.18
N ILE A 243 -10.09 -0.97 -8.96
CA ILE A 243 -10.45 -2.14 -8.18
C ILE A 243 -11.71 -2.80 -8.80
N PRO A 244 -11.64 -4.04 -9.32
CA PRO A 244 -12.67 -4.65 -10.16
C PRO A 244 -14.07 -4.65 -9.56
N GLU A 245 -14.18 -4.87 -8.24
CA GLU A 245 -15.46 -4.95 -7.52
C GLU A 245 -16.20 -3.61 -7.47
N PHE A 246 -15.52 -2.50 -7.79
CA PHE A 246 -16.06 -1.14 -7.71
C PHE A 246 -16.12 -0.41 -9.05
N ILE A 247 -15.78 -1.09 -10.16
CA ILE A 247 -15.84 -0.49 -11.50
C ILE A 247 -17.30 -0.17 -11.86
N GLY A 248 -17.54 1.06 -12.32
CA GLY A 248 -18.89 1.50 -12.70
C GLY A 248 -19.82 1.78 -11.53
N SER A 249 -19.31 1.80 -10.30
CA SER A 249 -20.05 2.27 -9.12
C SER A 249 -20.70 3.64 -9.38
N SER A 250 -21.95 3.79 -8.93
CA SER A 250 -22.64 5.08 -8.92
C SER A 250 -22.04 6.05 -7.91
N THR A 251 -21.37 5.53 -6.88
CA THR A 251 -20.59 6.29 -5.90
C THR A 251 -19.19 6.53 -6.44
N LYS A 252 -18.80 7.80 -6.54
CA LYS A 252 -17.45 8.25 -6.93
C LYS A 252 -16.60 8.57 -5.71
N ALA A 253 -15.28 8.63 -5.90
CA ALA A 253 -14.35 9.03 -4.85
C ALA A 253 -14.75 10.39 -4.25
N ALA A 254 -14.82 10.43 -2.93
CA ALA A 254 -15.26 11.59 -2.17
C ALA A 254 -14.43 11.73 -0.89
N LYS A 255 -14.39 12.94 -0.30
CA LYS A 255 -13.71 13.13 0.97
C LYS A 255 -14.34 12.22 2.04
N GLY A 256 -13.52 11.50 2.79
CA GLY A 256 -13.99 10.59 3.84
C GLY A 256 -14.13 9.12 3.45
N ASP A 257 -13.61 8.71 2.29
CA ASP A 257 -13.69 7.32 1.85
C ASP A 257 -12.82 6.38 2.68
N TRP A 258 -11.71 6.86 3.22
CA TRP A 258 -10.78 6.09 4.07
C TRP A 258 -10.30 6.89 5.27
N LYS A 259 -9.81 6.24 6.32
CA LYS A 259 -9.59 6.91 7.61
C LYS A 259 -8.39 7.84 7.60
N GLY A 260 -7.19 7.31 7.36
CA GLY A 260 -5.95 8.06 7.41
C GLY A 260 -4.71 7.22 7.69
N ILE A 261 -3.55 7.87 7.75
CA ILE A 261 -2.26 7.28 8.14
C ILE A 261 -1.79 7.89 9.47
N ARG A 262 -1.47 7.06 10.46
CA ARG A 262 -0.85 7.48 11.73
C ARG A 262 0.58 6.98 11.86
N ILE A 263 1.49 7.88 12.22
CA ILE A 263 2.88 7.54 12.52
C ILE A 263 3.05 7.44 14.05
N ASP A 264 2.74 6.27 14.61
CA ASP A 264 2.81 6.00 16.07
C ASP A 264 4.08 5.20 16.46
N GLY A 265 4.78 4.63 15.48
CA GLY A 265 5.95 3.77 15.62
C GLY A 265 7.26 4.53 15.84
N ALA A 266 8.36 4.02 15.27
CA ALA A 266 9.67 4.66 15.44
C ALA A 266 9.73 6.00 14.70
N GLN A 267 10.64 6.88 15.17
CA GLN A 267 10.97 8.10 14.44
C GLN A 267 11.63 7.77 13.10
N GLY A 268 11.39 8.61 12.09
CA GLY A 268 12.11 8.53 10.80
C GLY A 268 11.30 8.06 9.60
N SER A 269 9.96 7.96 9.71
CA SER A 269 9.12 7.82 8.52
C SER A 269 9.33 9.00 7.55
N THR A 270 9.29 8.71 6.25
CA THR A 270 9.54 9.70 5.19
C THR A 270 8.44 9.65 4.13
N PHE A 271 8.02 10.83 3.67
CA PHE A 271 7.07 11.01 2.59
C PHE A 271 7.63 12.06 1.63
N ALA A 272 8.01 11.63 0.44
CA ALA A 272 8.50 12.50 -0.62
C ALA A 272 7.62 12.36 -1.87
N TYR A 273 7.18 13.49 -2.45
CA TYR A 273 6.35 13.52 -3.66
C TYR A 273 5.14 12.58 -3.58
N THR A 274 4.42 12.68 -2.46
CA THR A 274 3.23 11.86 -2.19
C THR A 274 1.98 12.71 -2.31
N THR A 275 0.97 12.20 -3.00
CA THR A 275 -0.37 12.80 -3.03
C THR A 275 -1.30 12.03 -2.11
N PHE A 276 -1.86 12.72 -1.12
CA PHE A 276 -2.89 12.19 -0.23
C PHE A 276 -4.24 12.81 -0.56
N ARG A 277 -5.24 11.97 -0.83
CA ARG A 277 -6.59 12.46 -1.11
C ARG A 277 -7.70 11.56 -0.63
N TYR A 278 -8.85 12.17 -0.37
CA TYR A 278 -10.11 11.51 0.02
C TYR A 278 -10.12 10.86 1.41
N SER A 279 -9.18 11.21 2.30
CA SER A 279 -9.22 10.73 3.70
C SER A 279 -10.35 11.40 4.49
N ASN A 280 -10.65 10.86 5.69
CA ASN A 280 -11.75 11.32 6.55
C ASN A 280 -11.33 12.27 7.67
N GLU A 281 -10.41 11.85 8.54
CA GLU A 281 -10.04 12.60 9.75
C GLU A 281 -8.72 13.35 9.50
N TYR A 282 -7.74 12.64 8.95
CA TYR A 282 -6.47 13.16 8.49
C TYR A 282 -5.97 12.30 7.34
N ALA A 283 -5.24 12.89 6.41
CA ALA A 283 -4.53 12.09 5.41
C ALA A 283 -3.26 11.50 6.04
N LEU A 284 -2.57 12.31 6.84
CA LEU A 284 -1.38 11.91 7.59
C LEU A 284 -1.37 12.59 8.97
N LYS A 285 -1.14 11.80 10.02
CA LYS A 285 -0.95 12.27 11.40
C LYS A 285 0.40 11.82 11.94
N LEU A 286 1.20 12.78 12.36
CA LEU A 286 2.53 12.59 12.92
C LEU A 286 2.44 12.63 14.45
N ASN A 287 2.37 11.47 15.09
CA ASN A 287 2.55 11.35 16.54
C ASN A 287 4.04 11.19 16.91
N LYS A 288 4.88 10.85 15.93
CA LYS A 288 6.34 10.76 16.04
C LYS A 288 7.01 11.46 14.87
N LYS A 289 8.26 11.87 15.08
CA LYS A 289 9.06 12.61 14.09
C LYS A 289 9.06 11.92 12.71
N ALA A 290 8.71 12.69 11.68
CA ALA A 290 8.78 12.28 10.28
C ALA A 290 9.28 13.41 9.37
N ASN A 291 9.62 13.07 8.12
CA ASN A 291 9.93 14.05 7.08
C ASN A 291 8.85 13.99 5.99
N VAL A 292 8.18 15.11 5.72
CA VAL A 292 7.12 15.25 4.73
C VAL A 292 7.51 16.38 3.79
N ALA A 293 7.92 16.03 2.58
CA ALA A 293 8.46 16.99 1.62
C ALA A 293 7.85 16.84 0.23
N ASN A 294 7.54 17.96 -0.42
CA ASN A 294 7.01 17.98 -1.79
C ASN A 294 5.70 17.18 -1.95
N CYS A 295 4.91 17.04 -0.89
CA CYS A 295 3.65 16.30 -0.90
C CYS A 295 2.47 17.21 -1.26
N VAL A 296 1.41 16.59 -1.77
CA VAL A 296 0.14 17.26 -2.08
C VAL A 296 -0.95 16.65 -1.20
N PHE A 297 -1.61 17.49 -0.43
CA PHE A 297 -2.80 17.15 0.34
C PHE A 297 -4.01 17.77 -0.34
N VAL A 298 -4.89 16.96 -0.89
CA VAL A 298 -6.04 17.44 -1.67
C VAL A 298 -7.32 16.67 -1.37
N SER A 299 -8.45 17.37 -1.25
CA SER A 299 -9.76 16.72 -1.07
C SER A 299 -9.83 15.80 0.15
N ASN A 300 -9.19 16.18 1.26
CA ASN A 300 -9.29 15.46 2.53
C ASN A 300 -10.33 16.12 3.44
N LYS A 301 -11.11 15.29 4.12
CA LYS A 301 -12.09 15.72 5.10
C LYS A 301 -11.41 15.91 6.46
N SER A 302 -12.05 16.71 7.29
CA SER A 302 -11.75 16.87 8.72
C SER A 302 -12.96 16.44 9.55
N ASP A 303 -12.70 16.04 10.79
CA ASP A 303 -13.70 15.94 11.85
C ASP A 303 -14.00 17.29 12.51
N ASP A 304 -14.95 17.29 13.46
CA ASP A 304 -15.37 18.49 14.21
C ASP A 304 -14.38 18.88 15.34
N SER A 305 -13.26 18.17 15.49
CA SER A 305 -12.28 18.37 16.57
C SER A 305 -10.98 19.02 16.09
N TYR A 306 -11.05 19.78 15.00
CA TYR A 306 -9.91 20.44 14.35
C TYR A 306 -8.84 19.45 13.85
N SER A 307 -9.24 18.26 13.41
CA SER A 307 -8.36 17.45 12.57
C SER A 307 -8.18 18.11 11.20
N ALA A 308 -7.11 17.75 10.50
CA ALA A 308 -6.71 18.39 9.25
C ALA A 308 -6.03 17.39 8.32
N ALA A 309 -5.88 17.76 7.05
CA ALA A 309 -5.24 16.90 6.05
C ALA A 309 -3.84 16.43 6.51
N LEU A 310 -3.05 17.31 7.13
CA LEU A 310 -1.85 16.96 7.89
C LEU A 310 -1.99 17.37 9.36
N MET A 311 -1.69 16.45 10.27
CA MET A 311 -1.61 16.72 11.71
C MET A 311 -0.20 16.48 12.25
N ILE A 312 0.31 17.40 13.07
CA ILE A 312 1.63 17.30 13.71
C ILE A 312 1.45 17.45 15.23
N ASP A 313 1.62 16.36 15.97
CA ASP A 313 1.49 16.36 17.43
C ASP A 313 2.76 16.88 18.11
N ALA A 314 2.67 17.20 19.41
CA ALA A 314 3.75 17.77 20.20
C ALA A 314 5.01 16.88 20.26
N ASP A 315 4.84 15.56 20.23
CA ASP A 315 5.94 14.59 20.17
C ASP A 315 6.64 14.55 18.80
N ALA A 316 5.99 15.10 17.77
CA ALA A 316 6.52 15.22 16.41
C ALA A 316 7.06 16.62 16.11
N LYS A 317 7.29 17.46 17.13
CA LYS A 317 7.74 18.85 17.01
C LYS A 317 9.06 19.06 16.24
N ASP A 318 9.85 18.01 16.02
CA ASP A 318 11.11 18.04 15.26
C ASP A 318 10.97 17.45 13.84
N SER A 319 9.73 17.30 13.36
CA SER A 319 9.43 16.86 12.00
C SER A 319 9.77 17.93 10.98
N THR A 320 10.21 17.51 9.79
CA THR A 320 10.42 18.42 8.66
C THR A 320 9.18 18.38 7.78
N VAL A 321 8.48 19.51 7.62
CA VAL A 321 7.30 19.62 6.76
C VAL A 321 7.50 20.80 5.82
N ILE A 322 7.98 20.53 4.61
CA ILE A 322 8.45 21.56 3.66
C ILE A 322 7.94 21.34 2.24
N ASN A 323 7.76 22.42 1.47
CA ASN A 323 7.34 22.40 0.07
C ASN A 323 6.05 21.60 -0.18
N ASN A 324 5.16 21.49 0.80
CA ASN A 324 3.90 20.79 0.63
C ASN A 324 2.80 21.74 0.16
N VAL A 325 1.81 21.18 -0.52
CA VAL A 325 0.70 21.93 -1.09
C VAL A 325 -0.61 21.41 -0.51
N PHE A 326 -1.44 22.31 0.01
CA PHE A 326 -2.73 21.99 0.61
C PHE A 326 -3.84 22.75 -0.10
N TYR A 327 -4.78 22.06 -0.77
CA TYR A 327 -5.94 22.71 -1.37
C TYR A 327 -7.16 21.78 -1.41
N ASN A 328 -8.36 22.37 -1.45
CA ASN A 328 -9.62 21.63 -1.43
C ASN A 328 -9.75 20.64 -0.25
N ASN A 329 -8.97 20.81 0.82
CA ASN A 329 -9.20 20.10 2.09
C ASN A 329 -10.26 20.84 2.90
N ASP A 330 -10.75 20.23 3.97
CA ASP A 330 -11.52 20.97 4.97
C ASP A 330 -10.56 21.87 5.76
N TRP A 331 -9.80 21.33 6.72
CA TRP A 331 -8.64 22.00 7.32
C TRP A 331 -7.33 21.54 6.64
N PRO A 332 -6.40 22.44 6.28
CA PRO A 332 -5.15 22.06 5.64
C PRO A 332 -4.14 21.46 6.63
N LEU A 333 -3.88 22.15 7.74
CA LEU A 333 -2.83 21.81 8.68
C LEU A 333 -3.27 22.11 10.12
N THR A 334 -3.10 21.11 10.99
CA THR A 334 -3.14 21.27 12.44
C THR A 334 -1.78 20.88 13.01
N CYS A 335 -1.14 21.75 13.79
CA CYS A 335 0.13 21.46 14.43
C CYS A 335 0.17 21.90 15.88
N SER A 336 1.07 21.29 16.66
CA SER A 336 1.34 21.73 18.03
C SER A 336 1.86 23.17 18.07
N LYS A 337 1.50 23.90 19.12
CA LYS A 337 1.91 25.31 19.31
C LYS A 337 3.42 25.48 19.37
N ASN A 338 4.16 24.44 19.76
CA ASN A 338 5.61 24.41 19.82
C ASN A 338 6.29 23.91 18.52
N TYR A 339 5.56 23.84 17.42
CA TYR A 339 6.06 23.49 16.09
C TYR A 339 6.35 24.74 15.25
N THR A 340 7.48 24.73 14.54
CA THR A 340 7.81 25.76 13.53
C THR A 340 7.22 25.33 12.20
N VAL A 341 6.27 26.09 11.68
CA VAL A 341 5.69 25.84 10.35
C VAL A 341 6.59 26.50 9.30
N ASP A 342 7.13 25.69 8.41
CA ASP A 342 8.00 26.17 7.34
C ASP A 342 7.22 26.97 6.29
N THR A 343 7.78 28.10 5.85
CA THR A 343 7.13 29.03 4.92
C THR A 343 7.13 28.56 3.46
N SER A 344 7.79 27.46 3.14
CA SER A 344 7.75 26.85 1.80
C SER A 344 6.46 26.09 1.50
N ASN A 345 5.61 25.84 2.50
CA ASN A 345 4.30 25.22 2.28
C ASN A 345 3.30 26.23 1.68
N SER A 346 2.43 25.76 0.79
CA SER A 346 1.39 26.55 0.13
C SER A 346 0.00 26.02 0.46
N PHE A 347 -0.98 26.92 0.62
CA PHE A 347 -2.33 26.59 1.09
C PHE A 347 -3.44 26.88 0.05
N HIS A 348 -3.07 26.88 -1.22
CA HIS A 348 -3.92 26.93 -2.40
C HIS A 348 -3.39 25.98 -3.48
N ASP A 349 -4.16 25.78 -4.55
CA ASP A 349 -3.68 25.05 -5.72
C ASP A 349 -2.68 25.94 -6.50
N PRO A 350 -1.41 25.53 -6.69
CA PRO A 350 -0.42 26.30 -7.44
C PRO A 350 -0.79 26.51 -8.90
N ALA A 351 -1.66 25.66 -9.47
CA ALA A 351 -2.17 25.81 -10.83
C ALA A 351 -3.35 26.80 -10.91
N ASP A 352 -4.09 26.97 -9.82
CA ASP A 352 -5.22 27.89 -9.72
C ASP A 352 -5.39 28.38 -8.28
N VAL A 353 -4.84 29.56 -8.00
CA VAL A 353 -4.82 30.18 -6.65
C VAL A 353 -6.23 30.47 -6.09
N THR A 354 -7.28 30.34 -6.92
CA THR A 354 -8.67 30.47 -6.47
C THR A 354 -9.20 29.19 -5.81
N VAL A 355 -8.57 28.04 -6.08
CA VAL A 355 -8.89 26.76 -5.45
C VAL A 355 -8.18 26.67 -4.11
N LYS A 356 -8.96 26.82 -3.04
CA LYS A 356 -8.49 26.93 -1.65
C LYS A 356 -9.00 25.78 -0.79
N ASN A 357 -8.47 25.68 0.43
CA ASN A 357 -9.09 24.85 1.47
C ASN A 357 -10.40 25.49 1.95
N LYS A 358 -11.32 24.70 2.49
CA LYS A 358 -12.61 25.19 3.01
C LYS A 358 -12.39 26.17 4.16
N TYR A 359 -11.61 25.75 5.15
CA TYR A 359 -11.18 26.60 6.25
C TYR A 359 -9.81 27.19 5.91
N GLN A 360 -9.66 28.48 6.17
CA GLN A 360 -8.49 29.26 5.76
C GLN A 360 -7.66 29.65 7.00
N ALA A 361 -7.23 28.65 7.78
CA ALA A 361 -6.27 28.85 8.85
C ALA A 361 -5.35 27.63 9.07
N ILE A 362 -4.21 27.86 9.70
CA ILE A 362 -3.37 26.83 10.30
C ILE A 362 -3.78 26.67 11.77
N VAL A 363 -4.28 25.50 12.15
CA VAL A 363 -4.73 25.29 13.54
C VAL A 363 -3.53 24.99 14.44
N LEU A 364 -3.46 25.72 15.56
CA LEU A 364 -2.49 25.54 16.61
C LEU A 364 -3.13 24.83 17.81
N LYS A 365 -2.85 23.54 17.98
CA LYS A 365 -3.49 22.66 18.99
C LYS A 365 -2.48 21.71 19.62
N GLY A 366 -2.51 21.57 20.94
CA GLY A 366 -1.55 20.78 21.70
C GLY A 366 -0.18 21.45 21.82
N GLY A 367 0.79 20.77 22.45
CA GLY A 367 2.11 21.33 22.73
C GLY A 367 2.06 22.48 23.73
N SER A 368 1.94 22.15 25.02
CA SER A 368 1.74 23.13 26.09
C SER A 368 2.91 24.07 26.34
N TYR A 369 4.12 23.68 25.95
CA TYR A 369 5.34 24.40 26.31
C TYR A 369 6.29 24.56 25.12
N ILE A 370 6.94 25.73 25.04
CA ILE A 370 8.27 25.86 24.44
C ILE A 370 9.30 25.69 25.54
N GLU A 371 10.15 24.68 25.40
CA GLU A 371 11.19 24.35 26.37
C GLU A 371 12.48 25.16 26.15
N SER A 372 13.39 25.05 27.13
CA SER A 372 14.66 25.78 27.14
C SER A 372 15.45 25.59 25.85
N ALA A 373 16.00 26.69 25.32
CA ALA A 373 16.79 26.75 24.10
C ALA A 373 16.06 26.38 22.79
N ARG A 374 14.74 26.13 22.83
CA ARG A 374 13.94 25.97 21.62
C ARG A 374 13.47 27.33 21.11
N THR A 375 13.60 27.53 19.79
CA THR A 375 12.96 28.63 19.07
C THR A 375 11.83 28.06 18.23
N VAL A 376 10.66 28.69 18.29
CA VAL A 376 9.50 28.36 17.48
C VAL A 376 9.12 29.59 16.66
N ASP A 377 8.92 29.38 15.37
CA ASP A 377 8.63 30.44 14.42
C ASP A 377 7.26 30.22 13.79
N TRP A 378 6.37 31.19 13.97
CA TRP A 378 5.10 31.30 13.26
C TRP A 378 5.27 32.38 12.20
N MET A 379 5.58 31.98 10.98
CA MET A 379 6.03 32.87 9.89
C MET A 379 5.19 32.77 8.61
N VAL A 380 4.22 31.84 8.54
CA VAL A 380 3.35 31.73 7.38
C VAL A 380 2.42 32.94 7.32
N THR A 381 2.39 33.59 6.15
CA THR A 381 1.58 34.78 5.89
C THR A 381 0.39 34.51 4.96
N GLU A 382 0.34 33.35 4.31
CA GLU A 382 -0.74 32.99 3.39
C GLU A 382 -2.07 32.77 4.13
N LEU A 383 -2.02 32.17 5.32
CA LEU A 383 -3.16 31.92 6.19
C LEU A 383 -2.90 32.46 7.61
N PRO A 384 -3.94 32.90 8.34
CA PRO A 384 -3.84 33.13 9.77
C PRO A 384 -3.53 31.82 10.52
N TYR A 385 -2.88 31.95 11.67
CA TYR A 385 -2.83 30.90 12.68
C TYR A 385 -4.07 30.98 13.56
N PHE A 386 -4.69 29.84 13.85
CA PHE A 386 -5.86 29.75 14.72
C PHE A 386 -5.51 28.97 15.99
N PHE A 387 -5.38 29.70 17.09
CA PHE A 387 -5.08 29.20 18.42
C PHE A 387 -6.37 28.74 19.11
N VAL A 388 -6.51 27.43 19.32
CA VAL A 388 -7.76 26.81 19.77
C VAL A 388 -7.74 26.28 21.21
N ASP A 389 -6.56 26.26 21.85
CA ASP A 389 -6.45 25.84 23.25
C ASP A 389 -6.63 27.02 24.20
N SER A 390 -6.82 26.75 25.49
CA SER A 390 -6.99 27.81 26.49
C SER A 390 -5.67 28.46 26.92
N TRP A 391 -4.53 27.78 26.77
CA TRP A 391 -3.23 28.33 27.21
C TRP A 391 -2.03 27.75 26.47
N PHE A 392 -0.93 28.50 26.48
CA PHE A 392 0.40 28.08 26.00
C PHE A 392 1.49 28.80 26.77
N THR A 393 2.57 28.10 27.13
CA THR A 393 3.64 28.72 27.91
C THR A 393 4.98 28.65 27.18
N VAL A 394 5.67 29.78 27.10
CA VAL A 394 7.05 29.89 26.64
C VAL A 394 7.96 29.88 27.87
N THR A 395 8.61 28.76 28.17
CA THR A 395 9.45 28.58 29.37
C THR A 395 10.93 28.46 28.98
N ASN A 396 11.70 29.54 29.14
CA ASN A 396 13.12 29.64 28.72
C ASN A 396 13.39 29.42 27.21
N GLY A 397 12.34 29.35 26.38
CA GLY A 397 12.41 29.29 24.93
C GLY A 397 12.12 30.64 24.28
N THR A 398 11.96 30.62 22.96
CA THR A 398 11.55 31.81 22.19
C THR A 398 10.41 31.45 21.24
N LEU A 399 9.36 32.27 21.24
CA LEU A 399 8.31 32.28 20.22
C LEU A 399 8.46 33.53 19.37
N ASN A 400 8.60 33.38 18.07
CA ASN A 400 8.58 34.47 17.11
C ASN A 400 7.29 34.45 16.32
N ILE A 401 6.51 35.53 16.39
CA ILE A 401 5.24 35.69 15.68
C ILE A 401 5.45 36.73 14.56
N GLY A 402 5.82 36.24 13.39
CA GLY A 402 6.27 37.07 12.28
C GLY A 402 7.62 37.76 12.55
N ASP A 403 8.06 38.55 11.57
CA ASP A 403 9.31 39.32 11.63
C ASP A 403 9.18 40.65 10.86
N ALA A 404 10.29 41.22 10.38
CA ALA A 404 10.28 42.46 9.60
C ALA A 404 9.70 42.31 8.18
N THR A 405 9.57 41.08 7.69
CA THR A 405 9.15 40.71 6.33
C THR A 405 7.92 39.79 6.31
N HIS A 406 7.60 39.13 7.42
CA HIS A 406 6.47 38.23 7.59
C HIS A 406 5.45 38.84 8.56
N ASN A 407 4.39 39.44 8.00
CA ASN A 407 3.27 39.99 8.77
C ASN A 407 2.25 38.89 9.02
N VAL A 408 2.25 38.34 10.22
CA VAL A 408 1.45 37.16 10.57
C VAL A 408 0.21 37.56 11.35
N ILE A 409 -0.91 36.88 11.09
CA ILE A 409 -2.15 37.04 11.86
C ILE A 409 -2.32 35.81 12.75
N VAL A 410 -2.54 36.02 14.05
CA VAL A 410 -2.90 34.96 14.99
C VAL A 410 -4.26 35.29 15.60
N LYS A 411 -5.17 34.32 15.50
CA LYS A 411 -6.53 34.38 15.99
C LYS A 411 -6.71 33.49 17.21
N PHE A 412 -7.33 33.99 18.25
CA PHE A 412 -7.46 33.31 19.54
C PHE A 412 -8.91 32.96 19.85
N THR A 413 -9.17 31.72 20.30
CA THR A 413 -10.45 31.34 20.90
C THR A 413 -10.72 32.07 22.22
N ALA A 414 -11.96 31.96 22.70
CA ALA A 414 -12.39 32.52 23.99
C ALA A 414 -11.40 32.17 25.12
N ASP A 415 -11.03 33.19 25.91
CA ASP A 415 -10.14 33.08 27.08
C ASP A 415 -8.72 32.58 26.82
N ALA A 416 -8.32 32.37 25.55
CA ALA A 416 -7.00 31.86 25.23
C ALA A 416 -5.89 32.85 25.64
N GLU A 417 -4.83 32.34 26.24
CA GLU A 417 -3.68 33.15 26.71
C GLU A 417 -2.33 32.53 26.33
N ILE A 418 -1.30 33.38 26.21
CA ILE A 418 0.09 32.96 26.07
C ILE A 418 0.88 33.48 27.28
N ASN A 419 1.61 32.60 27.95
CA ASN A 419 2.43 32.92 29.11
C ASN A 419 3.91 33.01 28.73
N GLU A 420 4.58 34.08 29.15
CA GLU A 420 6.03 34.22 29.14
C GLU A 420 6.58 33.87 30.52
N GLU A 421 7.20 32.69 30.66
CA GLU A 421 7.69 32.21 31.95
C GLU A 421 9.23 32.14 32.01
N GLN A 422 9.77 32.50 33.18
CA GLN A 422 11.21 32.48 33.47
C GLN A 422 12.00 33.37 32.49
N LYS A 423 12.83 32.80 31.61
CA LYS A 423 13.52 33.53 30.52
C LYS A 423 12.85 33.30 29.17
N GLY A 424 11.57 32.93 29.17
CA GLY A 424 10.77 32.87 27.96
C GLY A 424 10.81 34.22 27.23
N LYS A 425 10.68 34.18 25.92
CA LYS A 425 10.65 35.40 25.11
C LYS A 425 9.62 35.26 24.01
N ILE A 426 8.67 36.19 23.96
CA ILE A 426 7.74 36.32 22.84
C ILE A 426 8.15 37.55 22.02
N THR A 427 8.23 37.39 20.71
CA THR A 427 8.45 38.50 19.78
C THR A 427 7.28 38.63 18.82
N LEU A 428 6.91 39.88 18.52
CA LEU A 428 5.83 40.21 17.60
C LEU A 428 6.40 41.06 16.44
N GLY A 429 6.37 40.51 15.24
CA GLY A 429 6.75 41.18 13.99
C GLY A 429 5.99 42.49 13.79
N VAL A 430 6.63 43.46 13.12
CA VAL A 430 6.17 44.86 13.09
C VAL A 430 4.78 45.05 12.47
N GLY A 431 4.39 44.19 11.53
CA GLY A 431 3.04 44.18 10.96
C GLY A 431 2.20 42.97 11.35
N SER A 432 2.65 42.17 12.32
CA SER A 432 1.88 41.03 12.83
C SER A 432 0.73 41.49 13.74
N ILE A 433 -0.38 40.77 13.71
CA ILE A 433 -1.61 41.07 14.45
C ILE A 433 -2.02 39.87 15.30
N LEU A 434 -2.36 40.13 16.57
CA LEU A 434 -2.97 39.19 17.49
C LEU A 434 -4.42 39.65 17.73
N THR A 435 -5.40 38.79 17.47
CA THR A 435 -6.81 39.21 17.48
C THR A 435 -7.76 38.09 17.89
N SER A 436 -9.02 38.45 18.12
CA SER A 436 -10.12 37.51 18.37
C SER A 436 -10.36 36.62 17.15
N TRP A 437 -10.75 35.37 17.37
CA TRP A 437 -11.17 34.48 16.29
C TRP A 437 -12.34 35.03 15.47
N LYS A 438 -13.17 35.89 16.08
CA LYS A 438 -14.32 36.58 15.47
C LYS A 438 -13.93 37.76 14.57
N ASP A 439 -12.68 38.20 14.58
CA ASP A 439 -12.24 39.38 13.83
C ASP A 439 -12.05 39.07 12.34
N ASP A 440 -13.13 39.10 11.57
CA ASP A 440 -13.10 38.85 10.13
C ASP A 440 -12.33 39.92 9.33
N ALA A 441 -12.13 41.13 9.91
CA ALA A 441 -11.39 42.19 9.24
C ALA A 441 -9.90 41.84 9.06
N HIS A 442 -9.36 40.98 9.95
CA HIS A 442 -8.00 40.50 9.89
C HIS A 442 -7.98 38.99 9.70
N GLY A 443 -7.55 38.49 8.54
CA GLY A 443 -7.42 37.05 8.29
C GLY A 443 -8.72 36.34 7.88
N GLY A 444 -9.84 37.05 7.75
CA GLY A 444 -11.10 36.55 7.20
C GLY A 444 -11.87 35.60 8.13
N ASP A 445 -13.03 35.14 7.66
CA ASP A 445 -13.89 34.19 8.36
C ASP A 445 -13.26 32.79 8.39
N ILE A 446 -12.64 32.44 9.52
CA ILE A 446 -11.95 31.17 9.72
C ILE A 446 -12.92 29.98 9.89
N GLU A 447 -14.18 30.25 10.26
CA GLU A 447 -15.21 29.24 10.45
C GLU A 447 -15.96 28.94 9.14
N ALA A 448 -15.71 29.72 8.09
CA ALA A 448 -16.34 29.59 6.78
C ALA A 448 -17.88 29.48 6.86
N ASN A 449 -18.48 30.18 7.83
CA ASN A 449 -19.91 30.15 8.10
C ASN A 449 -20.65 31.33 7.44
N GLY A 450 -19.92 32.34 6.95
CA GLY A 450 -20.43 33.54 6.30
C GLY A 450 -21.24 34.45 7.22
N GLN A 451 -21.12 34.29 8.54
CA GLN A 451 -21.83 35.07 9.55
C GLN A 451 -20.81 35.82 10.42
N PRO A 452 -20.66 37.15 10.22
CA PRO A 452 -19.74 37.93 11.04
C PRO A 452 -20.26 37.97 12.48
N VAL A 453 -19.50 37.43 13.42
CA VAL A 453 -19.66 37.73 14.84
C VAL A 453 -18.74 38.90 15.14
N ALA A 454 -19.25 39.99 15.69
CA ALA A 454 -18.40 41.14 16.02
C ALA A 454 -17.42 40.74 17.14
N PRO A 455 -16.11 41.02 16.99
CA PRO A 455 -15.16 40.85 18.07
C PRO A 455 -15.34 41.94 19.15
N ASP A 456 -15.16 41.57 20.41
CA ASP A 456 -15.29 42.45 21.59
C ASP A 456 -14.02 42.40 22.45
N TRP A 457 -13.70 43.50 23.14
CA TRP A 457 -12.60 43.50 24.12
C TRP A 457 -12.86 42.48 25.23
N GLY A 458 -11.86 41.63 25.51
CA GLY A 458 -12.00 40.50 26.44
C GLY A 458 -12.32 39.17 25.76
N ASP A 459 -12.40 39.12 24.43
CA ASP A 459 -12.58 37.87 23.69
C ASP A 459 -11.44 36.87 23.92
N TRP A 460 -10.23 37.31 24.28
CA TRP A 460 -9.12 36.44 24.63
C TRP A 460 -8.24 37.08 25.72
N GLY A 461 -7.42 36.27 26.39
CA GLY A 461 -6.76 36.65 27.64
C GLY A 461 -5.61 37.64 27.50
N GLY A 462 -4.91 37.69 26.38
CA GLY A 462 -3.68 38.46 26.22
C GLY A 462 -2.41 37.64 26.46
N ILE A 463 -1.29 38.34 26.64
CA ILE A 463 0.01 37.74 26.98
C ILE A 463 0.32 38.01 28.45
N ARG A 464 0.57 36.96 29.23
CA ARG A 464 0.88 37.04 30.66
C ARG A 464 2.37 36.89 30.92
N LEU A 465 2.91 37.59 31.91
CA LEU A 465 4.29 37.47 32.40
C LEU A 465 4.41 36.47 33.56
N TYR A 466 5.65 36.02 33.80
CA TYR A 466 6.01 34.95 34.74
C TYR A 466 5.58 35.19 36.19
N ASP A 467 5.66 36.43 36.66
CA ASP A 467 5.29 36.83 38.02
C ASP A 467 3.76 36.94 38.22
N GLY A 468 3.00 36.58 37.19
CA GLY A 468 1.56 36.67 37.16
C GLY A 468 1.03 38.03 36.71
N ASP A 469 1.93 38.98 36.41
CA ASP A 469 1.62 40.30 35.86
C ASP A 469 1.18 40.17 34.39
N TRP A 470 0.38 41.14 33.94
CA TRP A 470 -0.10 41.26 32.58
C TRP A 470 0.43 42.52 31.88
N ASP A 471 1.27 43.32 32.56
CA ASP A 471 1.90 44.55 32.04
C ASP A 471 2.94 44.31 30.93
N ASN A 472 2.71 43.33 30.06
CA ASN A 472 3.52 43.02 28.90
C ASN A 472 3.43 44.17 27.87
N ALA A 473 4.58 44.66 27.40
CA ALA A 473 4.64 45.75 26.41
C ALA A 473 3.90 45.42 25.10
N ILE A 474 3.80 44.13 24.74
CA ILE A 474 3.03 43.69 23.57
C ILE A 474 1.53 43.96 23.77
N ASN A 475 0.97 43.70 24.96
CA ASN A 475 -0.45 43.96 25.25
C ASN A 475 -0.83 45.43 25.07
N LYS A 476 0.12 46.35 25.29
CA LYS A 476 -0.08 47.80 25.18
C LYS A 476 -0.13 48.30 23.73
N ASP A 477 0.27 47.48 22.76
CA ASP A 477 0.18 47.85 21.34
C ASP A 477 -1.24 47.62 20.81
N THR A 478 -2.13 48.54 21.15
CA THR A 478 -3.56 48.48 20.81
C THR A 478 -3.88 48.60 19.31
N ASN A 479 -2.87 48.83 18.46
CA ASN A 479 -3.03 48.81 17.00
C ASN A 479 -2.80 47.41 16.41
N ARG A 480 -2.12 46.52 17.15
CA ARG A 480 -1.72 45.18 16.67
C ARG A 480 -2.19 44.05 17.57
N VAL A 481 -2.45 44.34 18.84
CA VAL A 481 -3.05 43.42 19.81
C VAL A 481 -4.47 43.90 20.06
N LEU A 482 -5.40 43.22 19.42
CA LEU A 482 -6.81 43.62 19.34
C LEU A 482 -7.65 42.66 20.17
N TYR A 483 -8.69 43.21 20.80
CA TYR A 483 -9.73 42.44 21.50
C TYR A 483 -9.26 41.57 22.68
N ASN A 484 -8.06 41.79 23.22
CA ASN A 484 -7.60 41.13 24.44
C ASN A 484 -8.28 41.70 25.70
N ASP A 485 -8.23 40.97 26.81
CA ASP A 485 -8.78 41.44 28.08
C ASP A 485 -7.90 42.52 28.73
N LYS A 486 -8.27 43.79 28.49
CA LYS A 486 -7.58 44.96 29.03
C LYS A 486 -7.64 45.07 30.54
N SER A 487 -8.70 44.55 31.15
CA SER A 487 -8.89 44.64 32.61
C SER A 487 -7.83 43.88 33.40
N LYS A 488 -7.06 43.03 32.72
CA LYS A 488 -5.95 42.29 33.33
C LYS A 488 -4.67 43.13 33.46
N TYR A 489 -4.46 44.16 32.63
CA TYR A 489 -3.20 44.93 32.53
C TYR A 489 -3.33 46.47 32.56
N GLU A 490 -4.54 47.02 32.64
CA GLU A 490 -4.81 48.42 32.99
C GLU A 490 -5.07 48.56 34.50
#